data_AF-A0A8S4R6H4-F1
#
_entry.id   AF-A0A8S4R6H4-F1
#
_cell.length_a   1.000
_cell.length_b   1.000
_cell.length_c   1.000
_cell.angle_alpha   90.00
_cell.angle_beta   90.00
_cell.angle_gamma   90.00
#
_symmetry.space_group_name_H-M   'P 1'
#
loop_
_entity.id
_entity.type
_entity.pdbx_description
1 polymer ?
#
loop_
_entity_poly.entity_id
_entity_poly.type
_entity_poly.pdbx_seq_one_letter_code
_entity_poly.pdbx_strand_id
1 'polypeptide(L)'
;MDVCAGLAQHKAVLLSELCDTNVLDVLVKKGIFNVNELEVITSAVDSDKCNYFIEVVGKQSAAKLRDLCAVLYNECPKLAKELMNDRRYVINGKYT
;
A
#
# COMPACT_ATOMS: atom_id res chain seq x y z
N MET A 1 3.22 12.15 8.68
CA MET A 1 3.86 11.49 7.52
C MET A 1 2.88 10.42 7.13
N ASP A 2 1.94 10.78 6.25
CA ASP A 2 0.72 10.00 6.06
C ASP A 2 0.86 9.19 4.79
N VAL A 3 1.45 8.00 4.91
CA VAL A 3 1.53 6.98 3.85
C VAL A 3 0.13 6.76 3.25
N CYS A 4 -0.88 6.73 4.11
CA CYS A 4 -2.30 6.64 3.74
C CYS A 4 -2.75 7.77 2.81
N ALA A 5 -2.28 9.00 3.02
CA ALA A 5 -2.65 10.15 2.18
C ALA A 5 -2.06 10.01 0.76
N GLY A 6 -0.80 9.57 0.64
CA GLY A 6 -0.19 9.27 -0.66
C GLY A 6 -0.92 8.15 -1.39
N LEU A 7 -1.21 7.04 -0.69
CA LEU A 7 -1.98 5.93 -1.24
C LEU A 7 -3.40 6.37 -1.68
N ALA A 8 -4.06 7.22 -0.89
CA ALA A 8 -5.38 7.76 -1.19
C ALA A 8 -5.40 8.70 -2.39
N GLN A 9 -4.28 9.38 -2.66
CA GLN A 9 -4.15 10.29 -3.80
C GLN A 9 -3.89 9.52 -5.10
N HIS A 10 -3.22 8.36 -5.00
CA HIS A 10 -2.85 7.49 -6.13
C HIS A 10 -3.70 6.21 -6.21
N LYS A 11 -5.00 6.28 -5.86
CA LYS A 11 -5.91 5.11 -5.85
C LYS A 11 -5.99 4.38 -7.17
N ALA A 12 -5.99 5.08 -8.30
CA ALA A 12 -6.08 4.44 -9.62
C ALA A 12 -4.87 3.54 -9.92
N VAL A 13 -3.66 4.03 -9.61
CA VAL A 13 -2.41 3.27 -9.80
C VAL A 13 -2.30 2.17 -8.75
N LEU A 14 -2.67 2.47 -7.49
CA LEU A 14 -2.72 1.50 -6.41
C LEU A 14 -3.66 0.34 -6.75
N LEU A 15 -4.86 0.62 -7.25
CA LEU A 15 -5.82 -0.39 -7.67
C LEU A 15 -5.25 -1.28 -8.78
N SER A 16 -4.69 -0.67 -9.83
CA SER A 16 -4.12 -1.42 -10.93
C SER A 16 -3.02 -2.36 -10.41
N GLU A 17 -2.09 -1.86 -9.60
CA GLU A 17 -1.03 -2.69 -9.05
C GLU A 17 -1.57 -3.73 -8.06
N LEU A 18 -2.59 -3.42 -7.24
CA LEU A 18 -3.23 -4.40 -6.35
C LEU A 18 -3.89 -5.55 -7.12
N CYS A 19 -4.38 -5.30 -8.34
CA CYS A 19 -4.98 -6.32 -9.20
C CYS A 19 -3.95 -7.04 -10.09
N ASP A 20 -2.92 -6.34 -10.57
CA ASP A 20 -1.86 -6.87 -11.44
C ASP A 20 -0.75 -7.61 -10.67
N THR A 21 -0.59 -7.33 -9.38
CA THR A 21 0.52 -7.85 -8.56
C THR A 21 0.03 -8.72 -7.41
N ASN A 22 0.90 -9.59 -6.89
CA ASN A 22 0.62 -10.43 -5.73
C ASN A 22 0.92 -9.72 -4.40
N VAL A 23 0.88 -8.38 -4.37
CA VAL A 23 1.31 -7.61 -3.21
C VAL A 23 0.52 -7.96 -1.96
N LEU A 24 -0.79 -8.21 -2.07
CA LEU A 24 -1.63 -8.57 -0.94
C LEU A 24 -1.18 -9.90 -0.30
N ASP A 25 -0.82 -10.90 -1.10
CA ASP A 25 -0.31 -12.19 -0.62
C ASP A 25 1.04 -12.02 0.10
N VAL A 26 1.92 -11.18 -0.44
CA VAL A 26 3.20 -10.82 0.20
C VAL A 26 2.99 -10.10 1.52
N LEU A 27 2.03 -9.16 1.58
CA LEU A 27 1.67 -8.45 2.81
C LEU A 27 1.11 -9.39 3.88
N VAL A 28 0.34 -10.40 3.49
CA VAL A 28 -0.12 -11.45 4.41
C VAL A 28 1.04 -12.31 4.90
N LYS A 29 1.94 -12.75 4.01
CA LYS A 29 3.15 -13.50 4.38
C LYS A 29 4.06 -12.74 5.33
N LYS A 30 4.13 -11.42 5.20
CA LYS A 30 4.88 -10.52 6.11
C LYS A 30 4.18 -10.29 7.45
N GLY A 31 2.94 -10.77 7.62
CA GLY A 31 2.13 -10.54 8.83
C GLY A 31 1.66 -9.10 8.98
N ILE A 32 1.67 -8.34 7.87
CA ILE A 32 1.16 -6.97 7.85
C ILE A 32 -0.36 -7.04 7.73
N PHE A 33 -0.85 -7.86 6.79
CA PHE A 33 -2.26 -8.17 6.60
C PHE A 33 -2.55 -9.58 7.12
N ASN A 34 -3.79 -9.83 7.46
CA ASN A 34 -4.31 -11.16 7.77
C ASN A 34 -5.06 -11.73 6.57
N VAL A 35 -5.24 -13.05 6.56
CA VAL A 35 -6.00 -13.75 5.51
C VAL A 35 -7.41 -13.17 5.36
N ASN A 36 -8.05 -12.82 6.48
CA ASN A 36 -9.37 -12.19 6.47
C ASN A 36 -9.36 -10.80 5.81
N GLU A 37 -8.31 -9.99 6.03
CA GLU A 37 -8.19 -8.66 5.39
C GLU A 37 -7.92 -8.80 3.89
N LEU A 38 -7.10 -9.77 3.50
CA LEU A 38 -6.89 -10.15 2.11
C LEU A 38 -8.21 -10.53 1.45
N GLU A 39 -8.98 -11.45 2.04
CA GLU A 39 -10.27 -11.91 1.48
C GLU A 39 -11.28 -10.77 1.33
N VAL A 40 -11.34 -9.86 2.30
CA VAL A 40 -12.20 -8.67 2.23
C VAL A 40 -11.78 -7.75 1.09
N ILE A 41 -10.48 -7.48 0.93
CA ILE A 41 -9.98 -6.61 -0.15
C ILE A 41 -10.17 -7.29 -1.51
N THR A 42 -9.91 -8.60 -1.64
CA THR A 42 -10.08 -9.30 -2.91
C THR A 42 -11.54 -9.42 -3.32
N SER A 43 -12.45 -9.54 -2.35
CA SER A 43 -13.90 -9.65 -2.59
C SER A 43 -14.59 -8.28 -2.75
N ALA A 44 -13.96 -7.19 -2.32
CA ALA A 44 -14.50 -5.85 -2.45
C ALA A 44 -14.49 -5.37 -3.91
N VAL A 45 -15.38 -4.42 -4.22
CA VAL A 45 -15.36 -3.73 -5.51
C VAL A 45 -14.13 -2.84 -5.63
N ASP A 46 -13.64 -2.64 -6.84
CA ASP A 46 -12.39 -1.93 -7.12
C ASP A 46 -12.27 -0.54 -6.46
N SER A 47 -13.36 0.23 -6.42
CA SER A 47 -13.41 1.54 -5.73
C SER A 47 -13.17 1.43 -4.23
N ASP A 48 -13.58 0.32 -3.62
CA ASP A 48 -13.47 0.07 -2.18
C ASP A 48 -12.21 -0.71 -1.81
N LYS A 49 -11.61 -1.50 -2.72
CA LYS A 49 -10.34 -2.19 -2.47
C LYS A 49 -9.27 -1.24 -1.96
N CYS A 50 -9.13 -0.09 -2.61
CA CYS A 50 -8.19 0.94 -2.18
C CYS A 50 -8.56 1.53 -0.81
N ASN A 51 -9.86 1.78 -0.55
CA ASN A 51 -10.31 2.30 0.73
C ASN A 51 -9.99 1.33 1.87
N TYR A 52 -10.33 0.05 1.70
CA TYR A 52 -10.02 -1.00 2.67
C TYR A 52 -8.51 -1.15 2.87
N PHE A 53 -7.74 -1.17 1.77
CA PHE A 53 -6.28 -1.23 1.85
C PHE A 53 -5.72 -0.07 2.70
N ILE A 54 -6.13 1.17 2.40
CA ILE A 54 -5.67 2.36 3.11
C ILE A 54 -6.13 2.35 4.57
N GLU A 55 -7.34 1.87 4.85
CA GLU A 55 -7.87 1.76 6.20
C GLU A 55 -7.07 0.75 7.04
N VAL A 56 -6.80 -0.43 6.47
CA VAL A 56 -5.97 -1.46 7.13
C VAL A 56 -4.57 -0.90 7.39
N VAL A 57 -3.95 -0.28 6.37
CA VAL A 57 -2.66 0.40 6.48
C VAL A 57 -2.68 1.43 7.61
N GLY A 58 -3.70 2.30 7.66
CA GLY A 58 -3.85 3.34 8.67
C GLY A 58 -4.05 2.81 10.10
N LYS A 59 -4.51 1.56 10.24
CA LYS A 59 -4.63 0.86 11.52
C LYS A 59 -3.33 0.17 11.95
N GLN A 60 -2.37 -0.04 11.05
CA GLN A 60 -1.10 -0.68 11.38
C GLN A 60 -0.13 0.27 12.09
N SER A 61 0.76 -0.29 12.92
CA SER A 61 1.82 0.48 13.57
C SER A 61 2.88 0.98 12.57
N ALA A 62 3.56 2.07 12.92
CA ALA A 62 4.59 2.69 12.08
C ALA A 62 5.69 1.72 11.59
N ALA A 63 6.05 0.70 12.38
CA ALA A 63 6.98 -0.34 11.97
C ALA A 63 6.46 -1.15 10.78
N LYS A 64 5.22 -1.66 10.87
CA LYS A 64 4.55 -2.40 9.79
C LYS A 64 4.29 -1.52 8.56
N LEU A 65 3.99 -0.23 8.76
CA LEU A 65 3.87 0.73 7.67
C LEU A 65 5.16 0.83 6.85
N ARG A 66 6.31 0.82 7.51
CA ARG A 66 7.62 0.86 6.84
C ARG A 66 7.86 -0.41 6.01
N ASP A 67 7.56 -1.58 6.57
CA ASP A 67 7.66 -2.85 5.84
C ASP A 67 6.67 -2.91 4.66
N LEU A 68 5.44 -2.42 4.86
CA LEU A 68 4.44 -2.31 3.79
C LEU A 68 4.92 -1.41 2.66
N CYS A 69 5.49 -0.26 2.99
CA CYS A 69 6.03 0.65 1.97
C CYS A 69 7.19 0.01 1.22
N ALA A 70 8.07 -0.75 1.89
CA ALA A 70 9.15 -1.47 1.23
C ALA A 70 8.61 -2.56 0.28
N VAL A 71 7.57 -3.29 0.70
CA VAL A 71 6.90 -4.29 -0.13
C VAL A 71 6.24 -3.62 -1.33
N LEU A 72 5.47 -2.54 -1.15
CA LEU A 72 4.88 -1.77 -2.26
C LEU A 72 5.95 -1.20 -3.18
N TYR A 73 7.12 -0.82 -2.66
CA TYR A 73 8.23 -0.35 -3.49
C TYR A 73 8.79 -1.43 -4.41
N ASN A 74 8.80 -2.68 -3.93
CA ASN A 74 9.37 -3.81 -4.65
C ASN A 74 8.35 -4.45 -5.61
N GLU A 75 7.12 -4.66 -5.11
CA GLU A 75 6.06 -5.35 -5.84
C GLU A 75 5.26 -4.41 -6.74
N CYS A 76 5.11 -3.14 -6.37
CA CYS A 76 4.30 -2.15 -7.09
C CYS A 76 5.17 -0.99 -7.63
N PRO A 77 6.06 -1.25 -8.61
CA PRO A 77 7.01 -0.25 -9.07
C PRO A 77 6.35 0.99 -9.67
N LYS A 78 5.15 0.89 -10.26
CA LYS A 78 4.45 2.06 -10.81
C LYS A 78 3.94 2.94 -9.69
N LEU A 79 3.30 2.33 -8.69
CA LEU A 79 2.82 3.05 -7.51
C LEU A 79 3.98 3.66 -6.74
N ALA A 80 5.07 2.92 -6.54
CA ALA A 80 6.27 3.41 -5.86
C ALA A 80 6.85 4.64 -6.57
N LYS A 81 6.86 4.63 -7.90
CA LYS A 81 7.33 5.76 -8.72
C LYS A 81 6.43 6.97 -8.57
N GLU A 82 5.11 6.80 -8.62
CA GLU A 82 4.16 7.90 -8.41
C GLU A 82 4.25 8.47 -7.00
N LEU A 83 4.36 7.59 -5.99
CA LEU A 83 4.56 7.98 -4.60
C LEU A 83 5.90 8.72 -4.42
N MET A 84 7.02 8.23 -4.97
CA MET A 84 8.30 8.96 -4.97
C MET A 84 8.21 10.35 -5.58
N ASN A 85 7.45 10.47 -6.67
CA ASN A 85 7.28 11.71 -7.39
C ASN A 85 6.35 12.69 -6.63
N ASP A 86 5.47 12.14 -5.80
CA ASP A 86 4.62 12.91 -4.90
C ASP A 86 5.45 13.46 -3.74
N ARG A 87 5.73 14.77 -3.78
CA ARG A 87 6.48 15.50 -2.75
C ARG A 87 5.90 15.37 -1.33
N ARG A 88 4.69 14.82 -1.16
CA ARG A 88 4.08 14.55 0.16
C ARG A 88 4.40 13.17 0.70
N TYR A 89 4.73 12.21 -0.17
CA TYR A 89 5.24 10.90 0.21
C TYR A 89 6.76 10.96 0.34
N VAL A 90 7.26 11.94 1.10
CA VAL A 90 8.60 11.82 1.64
C VAL A 90 8.47 10.75 2.73
N ILE A 91 8.62 9.48 2.38
CA ILE A 91 9.18 8.55 3.35
C ILE A 91 10.59 9.05 3.56
N ASN A 92 10.96 9.29 4.82
CA ASN A 92 12.21 9.90 5.25
C ASN A 92 13.44 9.10 4.77
N GLY A 93 13.74 9.16 3.48
CA GLY A 93 14.96 8.74 2.85
C GLY A 93 15.80 9.98 2.69
N LYS A 94 16.40 10.45 3.78
CA LYS A 94 17.68 11.15 3.67
C LYS A 94 18.65 10.14 3.06
N TYR A 95 18.75 10.14 1.73
CA TYR A 95 20.04 9.92 1.11
C TYR A 95 20.67 11.31 1.04
N THR A 96 21.82 11.40 1.70
CA THR A 96 22.69 12.56 1.93
C THR A 96 22.86 13.48 0.74
#